data_AF-A0A0L0K022-F1
#
_entry.id   AF-A0A0L0K022-F1
#
_cell.length_a   1.000
_cell.length_b   1.000
_cell.length_c   1.000
_cell.angle_alpha   90.00
_cell.angle_beta   90.00
_cell.angle_gamma   90.00
#
_symmetry.space_group_name_H-M   'P 1'
#
loop_
_entity.id
_entity.type
_entity.pdbx_description
1 polymer ?
#
loop_
_entity_poly.entity_id
_entity_poly.type
_entity_poly.pdbx_seq_one_letter_code
_entity_poly.pdbx_strand_id
1 'polypeptide(L)'
;MSSSEASATPSAKRSLPSRLRAHARKAVIPAMLLSVTVGGLGLSATAHAADSPQCPPNNGASDCGASGKGKAPVSGDEQHPGSLTQGKMQAVTMDYWRRLGWPNWRGIGDRDASWQVENWVDQRAQRHERWIETGGRYFDNGDSLRDFMNRGDAGSSSRGYQGTFQEYVARYFDHNPNGEGERTGQERFVRAINTGDLWFTRDHYKSFMYLGKF
;
A
#
# COMPACT_ATOMS: atom_id res chain seq x y z
N MET A 1 40.39 -65.62 4.66
CA MET A 1 41.86 -65.46 4.57
C MET A 1 42.08 -64.08 3.96
N SER A 2 42.19 -62.99 4.73
CA SER A 2 43.28 -62.57 5.63
C SER A 2 44.64 -62.56 4.93
N SER A 3 45.13 -61.38 4.55
CA SER A 3 46.41 -60.83 5.02
C SER A 3 46.61 -59.39 4.54
N SER A 4 47.18 -58.62 5.46
CA SER A 4 47.39 -57.17 5.49
C SER A 4 48.86 -56.82 5.21
N GLU A 5 49.13 -55.50 5.17
CA GLU A 5 50.43 -54.81 5.33
C GLU A 5 51.29 -54.71 4.04
N ALA A 6 51.97 -53.59 3.73
CA ALA A 6 52.71 -52.73 4.64
C ALA A 6 52.83 -51.25 4.20
N SER A 7 53.01 -50.44 5.23
CA SER A 7 53.30 -49.01 5.32
C SER A 7 54.63 -48.58 4.69
N ALA A 8 54.69 -47.32 4.21
CA ALA A 8 55.89 -46.48 4.33
C ALA A 8 55.57 -44.97 4.13
N THR A 9 55.59 -44.22 5.22
CA THR A 9 56.06 -42.81 5.32
C THR A 9 57.24 -42.85 6.32
N PRO A 10 58.15 -41.85 6.46
CA PRO A 10 57.99 -40.41 6.17
C PRO A 10 59.23 -39.72 5.57
N SER A 11 59.14 -38.42 5.25
CA SER A 11 60.06 -37.41 5.81
C SER A 11 59.68 -35.99 5.40
N ALA A 12 59.58 -35.14 6.42
CA ALA A 12 59.40 -33.69 6.39
C ALA A 12 60.46 -32.93 5.58
N LYS A 13 60.11 -31.74 5.08
CA LYS A 13 60.63 -30.44 5.59
C LYS A 13 60.10 -29.24 4.78
N ARG A 14 59.61 -28.24 5.52
CA ARG A 14 59.79 -26.75 5.40
C ARG A 14 59.53 -26.09 4.03
N SER A 15 58.87 -24.94 3.93
CA SER A 15 58.74 -23.81 4.86
C SER A 15 57.70 -22.79 4.36
N LEU A 16 56.92 -22.24 5.28
CA LEU A 16 56.31 -20.91 5.21
C LEU A 16 57.31 -19.85 5.71
N PRO A 17 57.22 -18.60 5.22
CA PRO A 17 57.18 -17.45 6.12
C PRO A 17 56.09 -16.44 5.69
N SER A 18 55.10 -16.14 6.52
CA SER A 18 55.10 -15.08 7.55
C SER A 18 55.51 -13.69 7.05
N ARG A 19 54.51 -12.84 6.71
CA ARG A 19 54.59 -11.40 6.98
C ARG A 19 53.24 -10.85 7.44
N LEU A 20 53.13 -10.75 8.75
CA LEU A 20 52.37 -9.73 9.48
C LEU A 20 52.76 -8.33 9.00
N ARG A 21 51.77 -7.49 8.68
CA ARG A 21 51.72 -6.02 8.85
C ARG A 21 50.22 -5.68 8.76
N ALA A 22 49.47 -5.53 9.85
CA ALA A 22 49.49 -4.44 10.83
C ALA A 22 49.18 -3.06 10.22
N HIS A 23 48.13 -2.43 10.80
CA HIS A 23 47.68 -1.03 10.66
C HIS A 23 46.85 -0.73 9.39
N ALA A 24 45.76 0.06 9.41
CA ALA A 24 45.28 1.02 10.40
C ALA A 24 43.76 1.22 10.28
N ARG A 25 43.14 1.56 11.42
CA ARG A 25 41.81 2.15 11.54
C ARG A 25 41.74 3.45 10.71
N LYS A 26 40.65 3.66 9.96
CA LYS A 26 40.12 5.00 9.67
C LYS A 26 38.59 4.92 9.62
N ALA A 27 37.98 5.29 10.75
CA ALA A 27 36.62 5.82 10.76
C ALA A 27 36.66 7.19 10.07
N VAL A 28 35.78 7.40 9.10
CA VAL A 28 35.47 8.73 8.56
C VAL A 28 33.96 8.83 8.41
N ILE A 29 33.36 9.54 9.36
CA ILE A 29 32.12 10.32 9.23
C ILE A 29 32.66 11.76 9.09
N PRO A 30 32.33 12.54 8.04
CA PRO A 30 31.05 13.26 7.90
C PRO A 30 30.60 13.38 6.41
N ALA A 31 29.44 13.87 6.00
CA ALA A 31 28.73 15.05 6.45
C ALA A 31 27.25 14.98 6.06
N MET A 32 26.39 15.50 6.95
CA MET A 32 25.05 15.94 6.57
C MET A 32 25.19 17.14 5.63
N LEU A 33 24.64 17.04 4.43
CA LEU A 33 24.30 18.19 3.61
C LEU A 33 22.79 18.41 3.72
N LEU A 34 22.41 19.34 4.60
CA LEU A 34 21.13 20.03 4.52
C LEU A 34 21.13 20.85 3.23
N SER A 35 20.58 20.31 2.15
CA SER A 35 20.20 21.10 0.98
C SER A 35 18.79 21.65 1.22
N VAL A 36 18.73 22.86 1.79
CA VAL A 36 17.55 23.71 1.74
C VAL A 36 17.50 24.33 0.35
N THR A 37 16.71 23.76 -0.55
CA THR A 37 16.35 24.39 -1.82
C THR A 37 15.02 25.12 -1.65
N VAL A 38 15.14 26.42 -1.39
CA VAL A 38 14.06 27.41 -1.59
C VAL A 38 14.15 27.91 -3.02
N GLY A 39 13.02 27.88 -3.74
CA GLY A 39 12.77 28.74 -4.91
C GLY A 39 12.87 28.05 -6.27
N GLY A 40 11.71 27.87 -6.90
CA GLY A 40 11.61 27.44 -8.30
C GLY A 40 10.16 27.45 -8.77
N LEU A 41 9.66 28.65 -9.09
CA LEU A 41 8.37 28.93 -9.71
C LEU A 41 8.23 28.26 -11.09
N GLY A 42 7.10 27.59 -11.29
CA GLY A 42 6.38 27.50 -12.57
C GLY A 42 6.93 26.53 -13.61
N LEU A 43 6.12 25.55 -13.99
CA LEU A 43 5.46 25.50 -15.30
C LEU A 43 4.44 24.36 -15.33
N SER A 44 3.20 24.79 -15.51
CA SER A 44 1.95 24.09 -15.85
C SER A 44 2.10 22.69 -16.46
N ALA A 45 1.83 21.66 -15.66
CA ALA A 45 1.21 20.44 -16.16
C ALA A 45 -0.28 20.51 -15.79
N THR A 46 -1.12 20.83 -16.78
CA THR A 46 -2.58 20.70 -16.67
C THR A 46 -2.91 19.21 -16.62
N ALA A 47 -2.74 18.60 -15.45
CA ALA A 47 -3.42 17.36 -15.14
C ALA A 47 -4.89 17.71 -14.97
N HIS A 48 -5.71 17.36 -15.97
CA HIS A 48 -7.16 17.32 -15.80
C HIS A 48 -7.47 16.24 -14.77
N ALA A 49 -7.41 16.64 -13.49
CA ALA A 49 -8.05 15.95 -12.40
C ALA A 49 -9.49 15.73 -12.84
N ALA A 50 -9.90 14.46 -12.92
CA ALA A 50 -11.31 14.16 -12.96
C ALA A 50 -11.93 14.80 -11.72
N ASP A 51 -12.90 15.68 -11.98
CA ASP A 51 -13.56 16.59 -11.05
C ASP A 51 -13.86 15.90 -9.72
N SER A 52 -12.92 16.04 -8.79
CA SER A 52 -13.04 15.62 -7.41
C SER A 52 -13.33 16.92 -6.67
N PRO A 53 -14.32 16.99 -5.77
CA PRO A 53 -14.49 18.18 -4.93
C PRO A 53 -13.22 18.37 -4.10
N GLN A 54 -12.33 19.26 -4.55
CA GLN A 54 -11.14 19.65 -3.81
C GLN A 54 -11.56 20.70 -2.80
N CYS A 55 -11.73 20.29 -1.54
CA CYS A 55 -11.85 21.25 -0.45
C CYS A 55 -10.46 21.90 -0.21
N PRO A 56 -10.36 23.23 -0.16
CA PRO A 56 -9.09 23.92 -0.01
C PRO A 56 -8.49 23.71 1.40
N PRO A 57 -7.15 23.75 1.55
CA PRO A 57 -6.51 23.61 2.83
C PRO A 57 -6.48 24.98 3.52
N ASN A 58 -7.44 25.28 4.40
CA ASN A 58 -7.18 26.03 5.64
C ASN A 58 -8.43 26.25 6.52
N ASN A 59 -8.23 25.96 7.81
CA ASN A 59 -8.83 26.56 9.01
C ASN A 59 -10.14 27.33 8.83
N GLY A 60 -11.24 26.61 8.95
CA GLY A 60 -12.58 27.16 9.15
C GLY A 60 -13.58 26.03 9.02
N ALA A 61 -14.43 25.87 10.04
CA ALA A 61 -15.62 25.04 9.92
C ALA A 61 -16.51 25.67 8.85
N SER A 62 -16.33 25.24 7.61
CA SER A 62 -17.09 25.69 6.46
C SER A 62 -17.50 24.43 5.73
N ASP A 63 -18.79 24.12 5.84
CA ASP A 63 -19.48 23.03 5.15
C ASP A 63 -18.97 22.88 3.70
N CYS A 64 -18.20 21.82 3.44
CA CYS A 64 -18.19 21.20 2.11
C CYS A 64 -19.53 20.45 1.92
N GLY A 65 -20.63 21.16 2.13
CA GLY A 65 -21.99 20.72 1.91
C GLY A 65 -22.29 20.79 0.43
N ALA A 66 -21.91 19.74 -0.30
CA ALA A 66 -22.55 19.47 -1.58
C ALA A 66 -23.99 19.03 -1.31
N SER A 67 -24.90 19.99 -1.18
CA SER A 67 -26.34 19.71 -1.21
C SER A 67 -26.67 19.10 -2.58
N GLY A 68 -27.02 17.80 -2.62
CA GLY A 68 -27.71 17.23 -3.78
C GLY A 68 -27.25 15.85 -4.28
N LYS A 69 -26.16 15.26 -3.79
CA LYS A 69 -25.89 13.83 -4.07
C LYS A 69 -26.49 13.01 -2.94
N GLY A 70 -27.57 12.29 -3.22
CA GLY A 70 -28.13 11.31 -2.28
C GLY A 70 -27.05 10.34 -1.80
N LYS A 71 -27.27 9.72 -0.63
CA LYS A 71 -26.34 8.75 -0.04
C LYS A 71 -26.06 7.64 -1.06
N ALA A 72 -24.78 7.30 -1.23
CA ALA A 72 -24.41 6.20 -2.11
C ALA A 72 -25.03 4.90 -1.57
N PRO A 73 -25.75 4.11 -2.39
CA PRO A 73 -26.25 2.82 -1.96
C PRO A 73 -25.08 1.88 -1.64
N VAL A 74 -25.24 1.11 -0.57
CA VAL A 74 -24.31 0.07 -0.15
C VAL A 74 -25.03 -1.27 -0.26
N SER A 75 -24.44 -2.23 -0.96
CA SER A 75 -24.95 -3.60 -1.09
C SER A 75 -24.16 -4.57 -0.22
N GLY A 76 -24.81 -5.67 0.20
CA GLY A 76 -24.28 -6.64 1.15
C GLY A 76 -24.43 -6.19 2.61
N ASP A 77 -24.13 -7.10 3.53
CA ASP A 77 -24.16 -6.89 4.98
C ASP A 77 -23.16 -7.83 5.68
N GLU A 78 -23.06 -7.77 7.02
CA GLU A 78 -22.19 -8.65 7.80
C GLU A 78 -22.44 -10.14 7.55
N GLN A 79 -23.69 -10.54 7.33
CA GLN A 79 -24.07 -11.94 7.12
C GLN A 79 -23.87 -12.38 5.66
N HIS A 80 -23.99 -11.45 4.72
CA HIS A 80 -23.89 -11.66 3.28
C HIS A 80 -22.96 -10.61 2.64
N PRO A 81 -21.65 -10.62 2.96
CA PRO A 81 -20.71 -9.71 2.34
C PRO A 81 -20.60 -10.02 0.84
N GLY A 82 -20.40 -8.99 0.04
CA GLY A 82 -20.05 -9.13 -1.36
C GLY A 82 -18.68 -9.78 -1.54
N SER A 83 -18.48 -10.40 -2.69
CA SER A 83 -17.22 -11.07 -3.04
C SER A 83 -16.66 -10.52 -4.35
N LEU A 84 -15.35 -10.30 -4.39
CA LEU A 84 -14.65 -10.02 -5.64
C LEU A 84 -14.42 -11.31 -6.43
N THR A 85 -14.47 -11.23 -7.76
CA THR A 85 -14.18 -12.36 -8.63
C THR A 85 -12.70 -12.75 -8.51
N GLN A 86 -12.44 -13.99 -8.08
CA GLN A 86 -11.07 -14.49 -7.93
C GLN A 86 -10.27 -14.42 -9.23
N GLY A 87 -8.98 -14.13 -9.11
CA GLY A 87 -8.06 -13.96 -10.25
C GLY A 87 -8.25 -12.67 -11.03
N LYS A 88 -9.30 -11.87 -10.77
CA LYS A 88 -9.38 -10.50 -11.30
C LYS A 88 -8.48 -9.57 -10.50
N MET A 89 -8.05 -8.51 -11.16
CA MET A 89 -7.10 -7.52 -10.66
C MET A 89 -7.47 -7.02 -9.26
N GLN A 90 -8.74 -6.69 -9.03
CA GLN A 90 -9.21 -6.17 -7.75
C GLN A 90 -9.05 -7.21 -6.62
N ALA A 91 -9.37 -8.47 -6.88
CA ALA A 91 -9.20 -9.54 -5.90
C ALA A 91 -7.71 -9.76 -5.57
N VAL A 92 -6.84 -9.74 -6.60
CA VAL A 92 -5.38 -9.85 -6.42
C VAL A 92 -4.83 -8.66 -5.63
N THR A 93 -5.27 -7.44 -5.94
CA THR A 93 -4.88 -6.22 -5.23
C THR A 93 -5.33 -6.23 -3.78
N MET A 94 -6.55 -6.69 -3.50
CA MET A 94 -7.05 -6.87 -2.13
C MET A 94 -6.18 -7.86 -1.34
N ASP A 95 -5.74 -8.95 -1.96
CA ASP A 95 -4.84 -9.91 -1.31
C ASP A 95 -3.46 -9.29 -0.99
N TYR A 96 -2.93 -8.40 -1.82
CA TYR A 96 -1.71 -7.65 -1.46
C TYR A 96 -1.91 -6.77 -0.24
N TRP A 97 -3.01 -6.02 -0.18
CA TRP A 97 -3.35 -5.19 0.98
C TRP A 97 -3.47 -6.02 2.27
N ARG A 98 -4.14 -7.18 2.19
CA ARG A 98 -4.22 -8.12 3.32
C ARG A 98 -2.84 -8.61 3.76
N ARG A 99 -1.94 -8.93 2.82
CA ARG A 99 -0.56 -9.39 3.12
C ARG A 99 0.31 -8.32 3.78
N LEU A 100 0.05 -7.03 3.52
CA LEU A 100 0.70 -5.93 4.27
C LEU A 100 0.24 -5.85 5.73
N GLY A 101 -0.74 -6.68 6.11
CA GLY A 101 -1.24 -6.83 7.46
C GLY A 101 -2.35 -5.84 7.77
N TRP A 102 -3.35 -5.67 6.91
CA TRP A 102 -4.62 -5.11 7.40
C TRP A 102 -5.17 -6.00 8.53
N PRO A 103 -5.73 -5.42 9.61
CA PRO A 103 -6.11 -4.01 9.83
C PRO A 103 -5.04 -3.13 10.50
N ASN A 104 -3.76 -3.47 10.46
CA ASN A 104 -2.73 -2.70 11.16
C ASN A 104 -2.58 -1.28 10.55
N TRP A 105 -1.88 -0.37 11.27
CA TRP A 105 -1.49 0.95 10.76
C TRP A 105 -0.54 0.91 9.55
N ARG A 106 -0.14 -0.30 9.11
CA ARG A 106 0.65 -0.53 7.90
C ARG A 106 -0.26 -0.38 6.68
N GLY A 107 0.17 0.42 5.70
CA GLY A 107 -0.66 0.75 4.54
C GLY A 107 -1.72 1.80 4.86
N ILE A 108 -1.46 2.70 5.81
CA ILE A 108 -2.13 3.99 5.88
C ILE A 108 -1.10 5.00 5.39
N GLY A 109 -1.51 5.87 4.47
CA GLY A 109 -0.60 6.84 3.88
C GLY A 109 -1.36 7.98 3.24
N ASP A 110 -0.60 9.02 2.90
CA ASP A 110 -1.10 10.10 2.07
C ASP A 110 -1.45 9.59 0.68
N ARG A 111 -2.17 10.41 -0.07
CA ARG A 111 -2.48 10.12 -1.47
C ARG A 111 -1.17 9.83 -2.25
N ASP A 112 -1.23 8.83 -3.12
CA ASP A 112 -0.15 8.36 -4.00
C ASP A 112 1.00 7.62 -3.28
N ALA A 113 0.92 7.43 -1.95
CA ALA A 113 1.86 6.56 -1.26
C ALA A 113 1.75 5.12 -1.79
N SER A 114 2.91 4.52 -2.07
CA SER A 114 3.01 3.29 -2.86
C SER A 114 3.96 2.27 -2.24
N TRP A 115 3.66 0.99 -2.42
CA TRP A 115 4.44 -0.12 -1.88
C TRP A 115 4.68 -1.17 -2.95
N GLN A 116 5.94 -1.59 -3.09
CA GLN A 116 6.27 -2.79 -3.86
C GLN A 116 5.81 -4.02 -3.08
N VAL A 117 5.00 -4.85 -3.72
CA VAL A 117 4.40 -6.04 -3.12
C VAL A 117 4.89 -7.33 -3.75
N GLU A 118 5.42 -7.28 -4.97
CA GLU A 118 6.11 -8.39 -5.61
C GLU A 118 7.31 -7.88 -6.42
N ASN A 119 8.35 -8.70 -6.50
CA ASN A 119 9.52 -8.50 -7.35
C ASN A 119 10.09 -9.87 -7.71
N TRP A 120 10.15 -10.20 -9.00
CA TRP A 120 10.68 -11.48 -9.46
C TRP A 120 11.35 -11.36 -10.82
N VAL A 121 12.14 -12.37 -11.17
CA VAL A 121 12.74 -12.52 -12.49
C VAL A 121 12.16 -13.77 -13.13
N ASP A 122 11.66 -13.66 -14.36
CA ASP A 122 11.10 -14.80 -15.09
C ASP A 122 12.20 -15.67 -15.73
N GLN A 123 11.77 -16.76 -16.37
CA GLN A 123 12.68 -17.71 -17.05
C GLN A 123 13.47 -17.08 -18.21
N ARG A 124 13.05 -15.90 -18.70
CA ARG A 124 13.69 -15.14 -19.79
C ARG A 124 14.55 -14.00 -19.24
N ALA A 125 14.89 -14.03 -17.95
CA ALA A 125 15.63 -13.00 -17.25
C ALA A 125 14.96 -11.60 -17.28
N GLN A 126 13.65 -11.52 -17.54
CA GLN A 126 12.92 -10.26 -17.43
C GLN A 126 12.55 -10.02 -15.96
N ARG A 127 12.85 -8.83 -15.45
CA ARG A 127 12.42 -8.41 -14.13
C ARG A 127 10.98 -7.92 -14.20
N HIS A 128 10.19 -8.37 -13.24
CA HIS A 128 8.80 -7.96 -13.03
C HIS A 128 8.66 -7.42 -11.62
N GLU A 129 7.85 -6.39 -11.48
CA GLU A 129 7.53 -5.80 -10.19
C GLU A 129 6.01 -5.61 -10.10
N ARG A 130 5.48 -5.59 -8.88
CA ARG A 130 4.11 -5.15 -8.64
C ARG A 130 4.06 -4.16 -7.50
N TRP A 131 3.28 -3.12 -7.71
CA TRP A 131 3.08 -2.03 -6.78
C TRP A 131 1.60 -1.81 -6.51
N ILE A 132 1.27 -1.34 -5.32
CA ILE A 132 -0.08 -0.90 -4.94
C ILE A 132 0.00 0.48 -4.32
N GLU A 133 -1.09 1.24 -4.46
CA GLU A 133 -1.13 2.66 -4.12
C GLU A 133 -2.39 3.00 -3.31
N THR A 134 -2.23 3.91 -2.35
CA THR A 134 -3.35 4.49 -1.61
C THR A 134 -3.90 5.74 -2.30
N GLY A 135 -5.23 5.92 -2.28
CA GLY A 135 -5.89 7.17 -2.68
C GLY A 135 -5.84 8.26 -1.59
N GLY A 136 -5.34 7.91 -0.41
CA GLY A 136 -5.28 8.79 0.76
C GLY A 136 -6.52 8.67 1.62
N ARG A 137 -6.83 9.71 2.38
CA ARG A 137 -8.02 9.75 3.23
C ARG A 137 -9.28 9.82 2.37
N TYR A 138 -10.23 8.93 2.62
CA TYR A 138 -11.58 9.01 2.05
C TYR A 138 -12.48 9.88 2.93
N PHE A 139 -13.19 10.80 2.29
CA PHE A 139 -14.25 11.58 2.92
C PHE A 139 -15.59 10.96 2.55
N ASP A 140 -16.30 10.42 3.55
CA ASP A 140 -17.61 9.77 3.38
C ASP A 140 -18.69 10.79 3.05
N ASN A 141 -18.71 11.18 1.78
CA ASN A 141 -19.59 12.21 1.27
C ASN A 141 -21.06 11.76 1.36
N GLY A 142 -21.84 12.45 2.20
CA GLY A 142 -23.23 12.09 2.49
C GLY A 142 -23.39 11.00 3.56
N ASP A 143 -22.34 10.67 4.32
CA ASP A 143 -22.35 9.70 5.44
C ASP A 143 -22.82 8.29 5.03
N SER A 144 -22.61 7.90 3.78
CA SER A 144 -23.11 6.63 3.23
C SER A 144 -22.59 5.40 3.98
N LEU A 145 -21.29 5.36 4.25
CA LEU A 145 -20.64 4.22 4.90
C LEU A 145 -20.83 4.29 6.41
N ARG A 146 -20.74 5.49 6.99
CA ARG A 146 -20.97 5.71 8.42
C ARG A 146 -22.39 5.34 8.82
N ASP A 147 -23.39 5.71 8.02
CA ASP A 147 -24.78 5.33 8.28
C ASP A 147 -25.01 3.82 8.15
N PHE A 148 -24.43 3.20 7.11
CA PHE A 148 -24.46 1.74 6.96
C PHE A 148 -23.93 1.03 8.21
N MET A 149 -22.79 1.49 8.74
CA MET A 149 -22.23 0.97 10.00
C MET A 149 -23.14 1.26 11.20
N ASN A 150 -23.69 2.47 11.32
CA ASN A 150 -24.49 2.89 12.47
C ASN A 150 -25.88 2.24 12.53
N ARG A 151 -26.46 1.85 11.39
CA ARG A 151 -27.64 0.97 11.35
C ARG A 151 -27.32 -0.45 11.83
N GLY A 152 -26.04 -0.82 11.80
CA GLY A 152 -25.56 -2.16 12.15
C GLY A 152 -25.47 -3.10 10.96
N ASP A 153 -25.53 -2.59 9.73
CA ASP A 153 -25.44 -3.42 8.52
C ASP A 153 -24.02 -4.03 8.38
N ALA A 154 -22.99 -3.34 8.90
CA ALA A 154 -21.62 -3.86 9.06
C ALA A 154 -21.42 -4.71 10.33
N GLY A 155 -22.50 -4.98 11.08
CA GLY A 155 -22.46 -5.67 12.35
C GLY A 155 -22.46 -4.77 13.58
N SER A 156 -22.79 -5.34 14.74
CA SER A 156 -22.94 -4.59 15.99
C SER A 156 -21.63 -3.96 16.47
N SER A 157 -20.49 -4.61 16.19
CA SER A 157 -19.15 -4.13 16.55
C SER A 157 -18.71 -2.85 15.83
N SER A 158 -19.38 -2.50 14.74
CA SER A 158 -19.08 -1.33 13.91
C SER A 158 -20.04 -0.16 14.15
N ARG A 159 -21.05 -0.34 15.03
CA ARG A 159 -21.99 0.74 15.39
C ARG A 159 -21.29 1.86 16.16
N GLY A 160 -21.76 3.09 15.95
CA GLY A 160 -21.21 4.28 16.59
C GLY A 160 -19.87 4.71 16.00
N TYR A 161 -19.55 4.29 14.77
CA TYR A 161 -18.27 4.61 14.15
C TYR A 161 -18.10 6.12 13.92
N GLN A 162 -17.09 6.71 14.55
CA GLN A 162 -16.71 8.12 14.42
C GLN A 162 -15.31 8.29 13.79
N GLY A 163 -14.72 7.20 13.29
CA GLY A 163 -13.36 7.20 12.75
C GLY A 163 -13.26 7.78 11.34
N THR A 164 -12.05 7.65 10.77
CA THR A 164 -11.72 8.06 9.41
C THR A 164 -11.73 6.88 8.46
N PHE A 165 -11.91 7.16 7.17
CA PHE A 165 -11.80 6.16 6.13
C PHE A 165 -10.53 6.38 5.32
N GLN A 166 -9.96 5.29 4.84
CA GLN A 166 -8.83 5.29 3.93
C GLN A 166 -9.25 4.72 2.59
N GLU A 167 -8.80 5.34 1.52
CA GLU A 167 -8.99 4.90 0.15
C GLU A 167 -7.77 4.14 -0.35
N TYR A 168 -8.02 3.10 -1.13
CA TYR A 168 -7.00 2.37 -1.85
C TYR A 168 -7.39 2.19 -3.31
N VAL A 169 -6.39 2.26 -4.18
CA VAL A 169 -6.57 1.94 -5.59
C VAL A 169 -6.84 0.45 -5.71
N ALA A 170 -7.91 0.07 -6.42
CA ALA A 170 -8.30 -1.35 -6.58
C ALA A 170 -7.58 -2.04 -7.76
N ARG A 171 -6.37 -1.58 -8.08
CA ARG A 171 -5.48 -2.17 -9.08
C ARG A 171 -4.03 -2.15 -8.59
N TYR A 172 -3.22 -3.04 -9.14
CA TYR A 172 -1.78 -3.00 -8.99
C TYR A 172 -1.14 -2.41 -10.25
N PHE A 173 0.10 -1.98 -10.11
CA PHE A 173 0.94 -1.39 -11.17
C PHE A 173 2.15 -2.29 -11.39
N ASP A 174 2.65 -2.36 -12.62
CA ASP A 174 3.85 -3.11 -13.01
C ASP A 174 5.14 -2.26 -12.90
N HIS A 175 5.01 -1.03 -12.42
CA HIS A 175 6.04 -0.05 -12.16
C HIS A 175 5.71 0.70 -10.86
N ASN A 176 6.64 1.51 -10.34
CA ASN A 176 6.39 2.37 -9.19
C ASN A 176 5.55 3.59 -9.62
N PRO A 177 4.27 3.72 -9.21
CA PRO A 177 3.41 4.79 -9.70
C PRO A 177 3.64 6.13 -8.98
N ASN A 178 4.48 6.16 -7.95
CA ASN A 178 4.67 7.33 -7.10
C ASN A 178 5.15 8.56 -7.90
N GLY A 179 4.34 9.62 -7.89
CA GLY A 179 4.66 10.90 -8.53
C GLY A 179 4.38 10.95 -10.03
N GLU A 180 3.87 9.88 -10.64
CA GLU A 180 3.59 9.84 -12.08
C GLU A 180 2.20 10.39 -12.43
N GLY A 181 1.34 10.61 -11.43
CA GLY A 181 -0.02 11.14 -11.64
C GLY A 181 -0.88 10.23 -12.52
N GLU A 182 -0.59 8.92 -12.52
CA GLU A 182 -1.30 7.96 -13.36
C GLU A 182 -2.80 7.97 -13.04
N ARG A 183 -3.64 7.87 -14.07
CA ARG A 183 -5.06 7.65 -13.88
C ARG A 183 -5.31 6.27 -13.27
N THR A 184 -5.61 6.27 -11.98
CA THR A 184 -5.94 5.06 -11.19
C THR A 184 -7.32 4.46 -11.51
N GLY A 185 -8.08 5.07 -12.43
CA GLY A 185 -9.42 4.63 -12.82
C GLY A 185 -10.50 5.02 -11.81
N GLN A 186 -11.65 4.35 -11.87
CA GLN A 186 -12.82 4.62 -11.01
C GLN A 186 -12.95 3.63 -9.85
N GLU A 187 -12.18 2.55 -9.86
CA GLU A 187 -12.33 1.44 -8.91
C GLU A 187 -11.49 1.71 -7.65
N ARG A 188 -12.11 1.57 -6.48
CA ARG A 188 -11.47 1.83 -5.19
C ARG A 188 -11.90 0.83 -4.13
N PHE A 189 -11.01 0.55 -3.21
CA PHE A 189 -11.38 0.08 -1.89
C PHE A 189 -11.47 1.25 -0.93
N VAL A 190 -12.43 1.20 -0.02
CA VAL A 190 -12.55 2.14 1.10
C VAL A 190 -12.57 1.32 2.38
N ARG A 191 -11.74 1.69 3.35
CA ARG A 191 -11.61 0.97 4.62
C ARG A 191 -11.91 1.89 5.80
N ALA A 192 -12.69 1.41 6.75
CA ALA A 192 -12.80 2.01 8.07
C ALA A 192 -11.56 1.64 8.90
N ILE A 193 -10.73 2.63 9.26
CA ILE A 193 -9.42 2.38 9.87
C ILE A 193 -9.53 1.61 11.18
N ASN A 194 -10.40 2.02 12.09
CA ASN A 194 -10.43 1.46 13.45
C ASN A 194 -11.18 0.13 13.54
N THR A 195 -12.09 -0.16 12.61
CA THR A 195 -12.93 -1.36 12.67
C THR A 195 -12.52 -2.41 11.64
N GLY A 196 -11.77 -2.06 10.59
CA GLY A 196 -11.35 -3.00 9.54
C GLY A 196 -12.41 -3.28 8.48
N ASP A 197 -13.57 -2.64 8.56
CA ASP A 197 -14.64 -2.79 7.57
C ASP A 197 -14.19 -2.27 6.20
N LEU A 198 -14.45 -3.05 5.14
CA LEU A 198 -13.98 -2.78 3.79
C LEU A 198 -15.15 -2.72 2.82
N TRP A 199 -15.12 -1.72 1.94
CA TRP A 199 -16.03 -1.56 0.83
C TRP A 199 -15.26 -1.47 -0.48
N PHE A 200 -15.94 -1.84 -1.56
CA PHE A 200 -15.45 -1.70 -2.91
C PHE A 200 -16.44 -0.90 -3.75
N THR A 201 -15.92 0.01 -4.56
CA THR A 201 -16.69 0.77 -5.56
C THR A 201 -16.07 0.59 -6.93
N ARG A 202 -16.91 0.46 -7.96
CA ARG A 202 -16.50 0.40 -9.38
C ARG A 202 -16.67 1.72 -10.12
N ASP A 203 -17.44 2.62 -9.53
CA ASP A 203 -18.02 3.80 -10.18
C ASP A 203 -17.66 5.09 -9.47
N HIS A 204 -16.52 5.08 -8.76
CA HIS A 204 -15.96 6.21 -8.04
C HIS A 204 -16.96 6.78 -7.03
N TYR A 205 -17.34 5.92 -6.09
CA TYR A 205 -18.19 6.20 -4.92
C TYR A 205 -19.66 6.50 -5.23
N LYS A 206 -20.15 6.19 -6.44
CA LYS A 206 -21.60 6.29 -6.72
C LYS A 206 -22.36 5.13 -6.09
N SER A 207 -21.74 3.97 -5.96
CA SER A 207 -22.25 2.82 -5.22
C SER A 207 -21.12 2.05 -4.54
N PHE A 208 -21.47 1.31 -3.49
CA PHE A 208 -20.57 0.47 -2.72
C PHE A 208 -21.06 -0.96 -2.59
N MET A 209 -20.12 -1.87 -2.48
CA MET A 209 -20.32 -3.27 -2.08
C MET A 209 -19.50 -3.51 -0.81
N TYR A 210 -20.17 -3.87 0.28
CA TYR A 210 -19.50 -4.24 1.52
C TYR A 210 -18.82 -5.60 1.36
N LEU A 211 -17.54 -5.69 1.72
CA LEU A 211 -16.72 -6.89 1.56
C LEU A 211 -16.47 -7.63 2.89
N GLY A 212 -16.99 -7.12 3.99
CA GLY A 212 -16.71 -7.63 5.34
C GLY A 212 -15.54 -6.91 6.01
N LYS A 213 -15.03 -7.55 7.07
CA LYS A 213 -13.99 -7.03 7.95
C LYS A 213 -12.69 -7.82 7.75
N PHE A 214 -11.56 -7.11 7.66
CA PHE A 214 -10.22 -7.69 7.46
C PHE A 214 -9.21 -7.22 8.49
#